data_AF-A0A956YME6-F1
#
_entry.id   AF-A0A956YME6-F1
#
_cell.length_a   1.000
_cell.length_b   1.000
_cell.length_c   1.000
_cell.angle_alpha   90.00
_cell.angle_beta   90.00
_cell.angle_gamma   90.00
#
_symmetry.space_group_name_H-M   'P 1'
#
loop_
_entity.id
_entity.type
_entity.pdbx_description
1 polymer ?
#
loop_
_entity_poly.entity_id
_entity_poly.type
_entity_poly.pdbx_seq_one_letter_code
_entity_poly.pdbx_strand_id
1 'polypeptide(L)' 'MSKDTLTITDNRTARTYEIPIENDTIQAMHLRQIKVNQDDFGMMSYDPAF' A
#
# COMPACT_ATOMS: atom_id res chain seq x y z
N MET A 1 -1.48 21.00 9.18
CA MET A 1 -2.38 20.21 8.32
C MET A 1 -1.96 18.77 8.48
N SER A 2 -2.83 17.90 8.99
CA SER A 2 -2.63 16.46 8.98
C SER A 2 -2.45 15.98 7.54
N LYS A 3 -1.53 15.05 7.28
CA LYS A 3 -1.38 14.43 5.96
C LYS A 3 -2.54 13.45 5.77
N ASP A 4 -3.28 13.55 4.67
CA ASP A 4 -4.31 12.57 4.29
C ASP A 4 -3.67 11.34 3.67
N THR A 5 -3.06 10.53 4.52
CA THR A 5 -2.31 9.33 4.13
C THR A 5 -2.63 8.15 5.03
N LEU A 6 -2.73 6.96 4.45
CA LEU A 6 -2.72 5.69 5.15
C LEU A 6 -1.26 5.26 5.39
N THR A 7 -0.91 5.02 6.65
CA THR A 7 0.40 4.45 7.02
C THR A 7 0.31 2.94 7.09
N ILE A 8 1.17 2.24 6.36
CA ILE A 8 1.25 0.77 6.34
C ILE A 8 2.62 0.34 6.85
N THR A 9 2.65 -0.56 7.84
CA THR A 9 3.88 -1.23 8.28
C THR A 9 3.85 -2.68 7.84
N ASP A 10 4.80 -3.07 6.98
CA ASP A 10 4.98 -4.46 6.58
C ASP A 10 5.93 -5.18 7.54
N ASN A 11 5.36 -5.98 8.44
CA ASN A 11 6.14 -6.72 9.45
C ASN A 11 7.07 -7.79 8.85
N ARG A 12 6.86 -8.22 7.60
CA ARG A 12 7.74 -9.19 6.93
C ARG A 12 9.08 -8.56 6.58
N THR A 13 9.09 -7.24 6.33
CA THR A 13 10.27 -6.48 5.89
C THR A 13 10.68 -5.38 6.86
N ALA A 14 9.89 -5.14 7.92
CA ALA A 14 10.01 -4.03 8.85
C ALA A 14 9.98 -2.63 8.18
N ARG A 15 9.41 -2.53 6.97
CA ARG A 15 9.30 -1.28 6.22
C ARG A 15 7.97 -0.58 6.47
N THR A 16 8.01 0.74 6.51
CA THR A 16 6.82 1.60 6.61
C THR A 16 6.62 2.39 5.33
N TYR A 17 5.37 2.51 4.91
CA TYR A 17 4.94 3.20 3.69
C TYR A 17 3.83 4.19 4.04
N GLU A 18 3.86 5.38 3.45
CA GLU A 18 2.76 6.35 3.48
C GLU A 18 2.08 6.33 2.09
N ILE A 19 0.78 6.04 2.05
CA ILE A 19 -0.01 6.00 0.81
C ILE A 19 -1.06 7.12 0.87
N PRO A 20 -1.16 8.00 -0.14
CA PRO A 20 -2.17 9.05 -0.16
C PRO A 20 -3.58 8.47 -0.22
N ILE A 21 -4.50 9.13 0.49
CA ILE A 21 -5.93 8.86 0.43
C ILE A 21 -6.56 9.88 -0.53
N GLU A 22 -7.29 9.39 -1.52
CA GLU A 22 -8.01 10.18 -2.53
C GLU A 22 -9.43 9.63 -2.65
N ASN A 23 -10.45 10.49 -2.62
CA ASN A 23 -11.86 10.10 -2.71
C ASN A 23 -12.26 9.01 -1.69
N ASP A 24 -11.78 9.12 -0.44
CA ASP A 24 -11.93 8.11 0.62
C ASP A 24 -11.41 6.70 0.24
N THR A 25 -10.49 6.62 -0.72
CA THR A 25 -9.88 5.38 -1.21
C THR A 25 -8.36 5.53 -1.33
N ILE A 26 -7.65 4.41 -1.52
CA ILE A 26 -6.26 4.41 -1.96
C ILE A 26 -6.19 3.86 -3.39
N GLN A 27 -5.29 4.36 -4.21
CA GLN A 27 -5.03 3.75 -5.51
C GLN A 27 -4.38 2.37 -5.32
N ALA A 28 -4.98 1.32 -5.89
CA ALA A 28 -4.46 -0.05 -5.78
C ALA A 28 -3.01 -0.19 -6.30
N MET A 29 -2.64 0.64 -7.28
CA MET A 29 -1.27 0.70 -7.83
C MET A 29 -0.22 1.04 -6.77
N HIS A 30 -0.57 1.83 -5.75
CA HIS A 30 0.35 2.15 -4.65
C HIS A 30 0.72 0.93 -3.82
N LEU A 31 -0.09 -0.14 -3.79
CA LEU A 31 0.26 -1.36 -3.06
C LEU A 31 1.49 -2.06 -3.67
N ARG A 32 1.79 -1.84 -4.96
CA ARG A 32 2.93 -2.48 -5.64
C ARG A 32 4.30 -2.03 -5.11
N GLN A 33 4.37 -0.92 -4.40
CA GLN A 33 5.59 -0.50 -3.71
C GLN A 33 5.95 -1.43 -2.54
N ILE A 34 4.96 -2.15 -1.99
CA ILE A 34 5.12 -3.08 -0.88
C ILE A 34 5.60 -4.40 -1.45
N LYS A 35 6.88 -4.71 -1.25
CA LYS A 35 7.56 -5.88 -1.80
C LYS A 35 8.37 -6.58 -0.72
N VAL A 36 8.42 -7.92 -0.78
CA VAL A 36 9.32 -8.71 0.08
C VAL A 36 10.70 -8.79 -0.58
N ASN A 37 10.74 -9.11 -1.87
CA ASN A 37 11.95 -9.12 -2.70
C ASN A 37 11.91 -8.00 -3.74
N GLN A 38 13.09 -7.56 -4.19
CA GLN A 38 13.20 -6.44 -5.13
C GLN A 38 12.53 -6.73 -6.49
N ASP A 39 12.58 -7.99 -6.93
CA ASP A 39 12.05 -8.44 -8.22
C ASP A 39 10.56 -8.82 -8.16
N ASP A 40 9.95 -8.73 -6.98
CA ASP A 40 8.51 -8.99 -6.83
C ASP A 40 7.71 -7.93 -7.59
N PHE A 41 6.58 -8.36 -8.14
CA PHE A 41 5.58 -7.45 -8.70
C PHE A 41 5.05 -6.46 -7.65
N GLY A 42 4.97 -6.90 -6.39
CA GLY A 42 4.44 -6.16 -5.26
C GLY A 42 3.04 -6.60 -4.82
N MET A 43 2.57 -6.07 -3.70
CA MET A 43 1.26 -6.42 -3.14
C MET A 43 0.13 -5.99 -4.08
N MET A 44 -0.93 -6.80 -4.12
CA MET A 44 -2.15 -6.54 -4.87
C MET A 44 -3.33 -6.50 -3.92
N SER A 45 -4.34 -5.69 -4.25
CA SER A 45 -5.65 -5.77 -3.64
C SER A 45 -6.35 -7.04 -4.09
N TYR A 46 -6.94 -7.78 -3.16
CA TYR A 46 -7.83 -8.89 -3.46
C TYR A 46 -9.22 -8.51 -3.01
N ASP A 47 -10.14 -8.40 -3.97
CA ASP A 47 -11.54 -8.14 -3.69
C ASP A 47 -12.41 -9.08 -4.55
N PRO A 48 -12.93 -10.18 -3.99
CA PRO A 48 -13.69 -11.16 -4.75
C PRO A 48 -15.14 -10.73 -5.03
N ALA A 49 -15.61 -9.61 -4.48
CA ALA A 49 -17.01 -9.19 -4.56
C ALA A 49 -17.24 -7.71 -4.90
N PHE A 50 -16.17 -6.94 -5.11
CA PHE A 50 -16.21 -5.60 -5.72
C PHE A 50 -15.33 -5.52 -6.96
#